data_AF-Q5C168-F1
#
_entry.id   AF-Q5C168-F1
#
_cell.length_a   1.000
_cell.length_b   1.000
_cell.length_c   1.000
_cell.angle_alpha   90.00
_cell.angle_beta   90.00
_cell.angle_gamma   90.00
#
_symmetry.space_group_name_H-M   'P 1'
#
loop_
_entity.id
_entity.type
_entity.pdbx_description
1 polymer ?
#
loop_
_entity_poly.entity_id
_entity_poly.type
_entity_poly.pdbx_seq_one_letter_code
_entity_poly.pdbx_strand_id
1 'polypeptide(L)'
;MHKEFLYIQPVESVNWLLHTLYTQSAFGKCTDIIKNCAEQFSLNDIDYHLYCLSLIHRLDGCTGQSLSHLYKCLEHNNKSADILKQIAKSLQLRGHHNEALKIYEDLLTHDQNDWETLYGQGICYFYTKQYELAESCFRNSSK
;
A
#
# COMPACT_ATOMS: atom_id res chain seq x y z
N MET A 1 -17.03 27.20 -31.27
CA MET A 1 -16.47 26.75 -29.98
C MET A 1 -16.74 25.27 -29.83
N HIS A 2 -15.86 24.45 -30.40
CA HIS A 2 -15.91 23.01 -30.17
C HIS A 2 -15.41 22.77 -28.76
N LYS A 3 -16.30 22.44 -27.83
CA LYS A 3 -15.87 21.65 -26.67
C LYS A 3 -15.42 20.33 -27.27
N GLU A 4 -14.12 20.15 -27.43
CA GLU A 4 -13.56 18.80 -27.53
C GLU A 4 -14.16 18.03 -26.38
N PHE A 5 -14.97 17.02 -26.68
CA PHE A 5 -15.42 16.08 -25.68
C PHE A 5 -14.12 15.49 -25.11
N LEU A 6 -13.73 15.96 -23.92
CA LEU A 6 -12.60 15.44 -23.18
C LEU A 6 -12.86 13.94 -23.08
N TYR A 7 -12.13 13.13 -23.85
CA TYR A 7 -12.31 11.69 -23.86
C TYR A 7 -11.87 11.20 -22.48
N ILE A 8 -12.86 10.96 -21.61
CA ILE A 8 -12.63 10.39 -20.29
C ILE A 8 -12.22 8.94 -20.54
N GLN A 9 -10.93 8.65 -20.38
CA GLN A 9 -10.45 7.27 -20.48
C GLN A 9 -11.14 6.43 -19.40
N PRO A 10 -11.54 5.19 -19.69
CA PRO A 10 -12.04 4.28 -18.66
C PRO A 10 -11.04 4.14 -17.52
N VAL A 11 -11.50 4.17 -16.27
CA VAL A 11 -10.64 4.08 -15.07
C VAL A 11 -9.73 2.86 -15.12
N GLU A 12 -10.26 1.73 -15.61
CA GLU A 12 -9.57 0.46 -15.75
C GLU A 12 -8.41 0.54 -16.75
N SER A 13 -8.56 1.32 -17.83
CA SER A 13 -7.49 1.53 -18.81
C SER A 13 -6.32 2.31 -18.20
N VAL A 14 -6.63 3.28 -17.34
CA VAL A 14 -5.63 4.03 -16.58
C VAL A 14 -4.97 3.13 -15.55
N ASN A 15 -5.73 2.30 -14.82
CA ASN A 15 -5.19 1.32 -13.88
C ASN A 15 -4.19 0.37 -14.54
N TRP A 16 -4.51 -0.16 -15.73
CA TRP A 16 -3.60 -1.01 -16.49
C TRP A 16 -2.31 -0.28 -16.91
N LEU A 17 -2.44 0.97 -17.37
CA LEU A 17 -1.29 1.80 -17.73
C LEU A 17 -0.40 2.08 -16.52
N LEU A 18 -0.99 2.44 -15.37
CA LEU A 18 -0.26 2.66 -14.12
C LEU A 18 0.48 1.40 -13.67
N HIS A 19 -0.17 0.24 -13.74
CA HIS A 19 0.47 -1.03 -13.42
C HIS A 19 1.70 -1.30 -14.31
N THR A 20 1.55 -1.07 -15.62
CA THR A 20 2.63 -1.26 -16.60
C THR A 20 3.79 -0.30 -16.34
N LEU A 21 3.52 0.97 -16.06
CA LEU A 21 4.55 1.96 -15.76
C LEU A 21 5.24 1.69 -14.43
N TYR A 22 4.48 1.26 -13.41
CA TYR A 22 5.02 0.89 -12.12
C TYR A 22 5.97 -0.31 -12.22
N THR A 23 5.57 -1.37 -12.94
CA THR A 23 6.42 -2.55 -13.17
C THR A 23 7.68 -2.23 -13.99
N GLN A 24 7.61 -1.26 -14.90
CA GLN A 24 8.76 -0.73 -15.65
C GLN A 24 9.65 0.23 -14.83
N SER A 25 9.33 0.48 -13.56
CA SER A 25 10.02 1.48 -12.72
C SER A 25 9.97 2.92 -13.28
N ALA A 26 9.01 3.22 -14.16
CA ALA A 26 8.82 4.54 -14.75
C ALA A 26 8.00 5.44 -13.80
N PHE A 27 8.50 5.63 -12.57
CA PHE A 27 7.75 6.26 -11.47
C PHE A 27 7.34 7.71 -11.75
N GLY A 28 8.22 8.51 -12.38
CA GLY A 28 7.90 9.90 -12.74
C GLY A 28 6.65 9.99 -13.63
N LYS A 29 6.61 9.20 -14.70
CA LYS A 29 5.44 9.12 -15.61
C LYS A 29 4.19 8.66 -14.88
N CYS A 30 4.32 7.69 -13.98
CA CYS A 30 3.21 7.20 -13.17
C CYS A 30 2.63 8.32 -12.29
N THR A 31 3.48 9.10 -11.62
CA THR A 31 3.03 10.24 -10.80
C THR A 31 2.40 11.36 -11.62
N ASP A 32 2.89 11.63 -12.83
CA ASP A 32 2.33 12.66 -13.71
C ASP A 32 0.93 12.28 -14.21
N ILE A 33 0.74 11.01 -14.58
CA ILE A 33 -0.59 10.49 -14.97
C ILE A 33 -1.57 10.60 -13.80
N ILE A 34 -1.16 10.18 -12.59
CA ILE A 34 -2.02 10.24 -11.39
C ILE A 34 -2.45 11.68 -11.11
N LYS A 35 -1.53 12.67 -11.22
CA LYS A 35 -1.86 14.09 -11.04
C LYS A 35 -2.86 14.59 -12.08
N ASN A 36 -2.68 14.23 -13.35
CA ASN A 36 -3.56 14.66 -14.44
C ASN A 36 -4.96 14.02 -14.34
N CYS A 37 -5.05 12.82 -13.79
CA CYS A 37 -6.29 12.07 -13.63
C CYS A 37 -7.05 12.43 -12.33
N ALA A 38 -6.40 13.09 -11.36
CA ALA A 38 -6.99 13.42 -10.06
C ALA A 38 -8.24 14.32 -10.15
N GLU A 39 -8.33 15.16 -11.19
CA GLU A 39 -9.49 16.03 -11.43
C GLU A 39 -10.60 15.35 -12.26
N GLN A 40 -10.28 14.24 -12.92
CA GLN A 40 -11.17 13.57 -13.89
C GLN A 40 -12.05 12.50 -13.25
N PHE A 41 -11.60 11.90 -12.16
CA PHE A 41 -12.25 10.75 -11.53
C PHE A 41 -12.81 11.09 -10.15
N SER A 42 -13.89 10.40 -9.77
CA SER A 42 -14.44 10.53 -8.43
C SER A 42 -13.52 9.87 -7.39
N LEU A 43 -13.63 10.25 -6.11
CA LEU A 43 -12.77 9.70 -5.05
C LEU A 43 -12.81 8.16 -4.96
N ASN A 44 -13.94 7.54 -5.34
CA ASN A 44 -14.13 6.10 -5.27
C ASN A 44 -13.43 5.35 -6.42
N ASP A 45 -13.14 6.02 -7.54
CA ASP A 45 -12.55 5.40 -8.73
C ASP A 45 -11.01 5.43 -8.70
N ILE A 46 -10.42 6.25 -7.83
CA ILE A 46 -8.96 6.50 -7.78
C ILE A 46 -8.21 5.62 -6.78
N ASP A 47 -8.85 4.62 -6.18
CA ASP A 47 -8.23 3.77 -5.15
C ASP A 47 -6.92 3.14 -5.61
N TYR A 48 -6.90 2.58 -6.82
CA TYR A 48 -5.69 1.99 -7.39
C TYR A 48 -4.61 3.04 -7.69
N HIS A 49 -5.01 4.26 -8.08
CA HIS A 49 -4.10 5.36 -8.32
C HIS A 49 -3.40 5.78 -7.03
N LEU A 50 -4.19 5.94 -5.95
CA LEU A 50 -3.70 6.25 -4.61
C LEU A 50 -2.81 5.13 -4.06
N TYR A 51 -3.17 3.87 -4.33
CA TYR A 51 -2.34 2.73 -4.00
C TYR A 51 -0.97 2.80 -4.69
N CYS A 52 -0.93 2.96 -6.02
CA CYS A 52 0.34 3.13 -6.76
C CYS A 52 1.15 4.32 -6.26
N LEU A 53 0.51 5.47 -6.02
CA LEU A 53 1.16 6.67 -5.50
C LEU A 53 1.79 6.43 -4.13
N SER A 54 1.11 5.70 -3.25
CA SER A 54 1.63 5.36 -1.93
C SER A 54 2.90 4.51 -2.03
N LEU A 55 2.92 3.51 -2.92
CA LEU A 55 4.07 2.66 -3.13
C LEU A 55 5.27 3.46 -3.65
N ILE A 56 5.04 4.37 -4.59
CA ILE A 56 6.08 5.26 -5.13
C ILE A 56 6.63 6.17 -4.02
N HIS A 57 5.75 6.85 -3.26
CA HIS A 57 6.19 7.70 -2.16
C HIS A 57 6.97 6.96 -1.08
N ARG A 58 6.65 5.69 -0.83
CA ARG A 58 7.43 4.85 0.08
C ARG A 58 8.84 4.58 -0.45
N LEU A 59 8.99 4.33 -1.76
CA LEU A 59 10.29 4.15 -2.41
C LEU A 59 11.12 5.44 -2.39
N ASP A 60 10.48 6.59 -2.55
CA ASP A 60 11.12 7.91 -2.46
C ASP A 60 11.51 8.31 -1.02
N GLY A 61 11.16 7.50 -0.01
CA GLY A 61 11.40 7.79 1.41
C GLY A 61 10.34 8.69 2.05
N CYS A 62 9.36 9.18 1.28
CA CYS A 62 8.22 9.97 1.73
C CYS A 62 7.14 9.10 2.42
N THR A 63 7.54 8.33 3.41
CA THR A 63 6.68 7.33 4.10
C THR A 63 5.45 7.94 4.77
N GLY A 64 5.50 9.19 5.22
CA GLY A 64 4.35 9.92 5.78
C GLY A 64 3.25 10.18 4.73
N GLN A 65 3.64 10.61 3.52
CA GLN A 65 2.69 10.78 2.41
C GLN A 65 2.14 9.43 1.97
N SER A 66 2.97 8.39 1.89
CA SER A 66 2.52 7.03 1.61
C SER A 66 1.39 6.59 2.55
N LEU A 67 1.57 6.76 3.86
CA LEU A 67 0.55 6.41 4.85
C LEU A 67 -0.74 7.20 4.66
N SER A 68 -0.65 8.51 4.40
CA SER A 68 -1.84 9.34 4.17
C SER A 68 -2.68 8.82 3.00
N HIS A 69 -2.05 8.45 1.88
CA HIS A 69 -2.75 7.88 0.74
C HIS A 69 -3.33 6.50 1.05
N LEU A 70 -2.60 5.64 1.76
CA LEU A 70 -3.09 4.31 2.14
C LEU A 70 -4.29 4.36 3.09
N TYR A 71 -4.32 5.29 4.04
CA TYR A 71 -5.49 5.47 4.92
C TYR A 71 -6.72 5.94 4.14
N LYS A 72 -6.55 6.80 3.12
CA LYS A 72 -7.66 7.16 2.22
C LYS A 72 -8.18 5.94 1.46
N CYS A 73 -7.29 5.08 0.94
CA CYS A 73 -7.70 3.82 0.31
C CYS A 73 -8.45 2.90 1.29
N LEU A 74 -8.05 2.89 2.57
CA LEU A 74 -8.68 2.07 3.60
C LEU A 74 -10.12 2.52 3.91
N GLU A 75 -10.39 3.82 3.87
CA GLU A 75 -11.72 4.40 4.07
C GLU A 75 -12.69 4.00 2.96
N HIS A 76 -12.21 3.85 1.72
CA HIS A 76 -13.03 3.51 0.56
C HIS A 76 -13.24 1.99 0.40
N ASN A 77 -12.18 1.20 0.55
CA ASN A 77 -12.13 -0.18 0.07
C ASN A 77 -12.30 -1.23 1.19
N ASN A 78 -13.12 -0.88 2.20
CA ASN A 78 -13.50 -1.72 3.36
C ASN A 78 -12.41 -2.72 3.81
N LYS A 79 -11.37 -2.22 4.50
CA LYS A 79 -10.35 -3.05 5.17
C LYS A 79 -9.77 -4.21 4.34
N SER A 80 -9.44 -3.96 3.07
CA SER A 80 -8.67 -4.94 2.29
C SER A 80 -7.37 -5.31 3.01
N ALA A 81 -7.12 -6.62 3.16
CA ALA A 81 -5.91 -7.15 3.80
C ALA A 81 -4.63 -6.60 3.15
N ASP A 82 -4.63 -6.46 1.83
CA ASP A 82 -3.48 -5.93 1.07
C ASP A 82 -3.14 -4.49 1.48
N ILE A 83 -4.15 -3.63 1.63
CA ILE A 83 -3.96 -2.24 2.05
C ILE A 83 -3.41 -2.20 3.48
N LEU A 84 -3.98 -2.99 4.39
CA LEU A 84 -3.51 -3.09 5.77
C LEU A 84 -2.04 -3.55 5.85
N LYS A 85 -1.65 -4.55 5.04
CA LYS A 85 -0.24 -4.96 4.93
C LYS A 85 0.66 -3.82 4.45
N GLN A 86 0.23 -3.03 3.46
CA GLN A 86 1.01 -1.88 2.99
C GLN A 86 1.12 -0.77 4.05
N ILE A 87 0.07 -0.53 4.84
CA ILE A 87 0.10 0.40 5.97
C ILE A 87 1.11 -0.08 7.00
N ALA A 88 1.02 -1.35 7.42
CA ALA A 88 1.93 -1.93 8.40
C ALA A 88 3.40 -1.87 7.95
N LYS A 89 3.69 -2.18 6.67
CA LYS A 89 5.03 -2.01 6.09
C LYS A 89 5.51 -0.56 6.13
N SER A 90 4.63 0.39 5.84
CA SER A 90 4.97 1.82 5.87
C SER A 90 5.22 2.32 7.30
N LEU A 91 4.48 1.81 8.29
CA LEU A 91 4.71 2.07 9.72
C LEU A 91 6.05 1.48 10.20
N GLN A 92 6.39 0.26 9.76
CA GLN A 92 7.69 -0.35 10.05
C GLN A 92 8.85 0.51 9.57
N LEU A 93 8.80 1.01 8.34
CA LEU A 93 9.84 1.89 7.78
C LEU A 93 9.99 3.20 8.54
N ARG A 94 8.95 3.64 9.25
CA ARG A 94 9.00 4.83 10.12
C ARG A 94 9.43 4.52 11.55
N GLY A 95 9.66 3.25 11.90
CA GLY A 95 10.00 2.82 13.26
C GLY A 95 8.79 2.65 14.19
N HIS A 96 7.56 2.76 13.68
CA HIS A 96 6.33 2.57 14.47
C HIS A 96 5.99 1.07 14.60
N HIS A 97 6.93 0.28 15.12
CA HIS A 97 6.83 -1.18 15.17
C HIS A 97 5.63 -1.67 16.00
N ASN A 98 5.30 -1.00 17.11
CA ASN A 98 4.17 -1.37 17.96
C ASN A 98 2.81 -1.13 17.27
N GLU A 99 2.69 -0.09 16.45
CA GLU A 99 1.46 0.15 15.67
C GLU A 99 1.33 -0.86 14.54
N ALA A 100 2.44 -1.17 13.85
CA ALA A 100 2.47 -2.20 12.83
C ALA A 100 2.10 -3.59 13.38
N LEU A 101 2.54 -3.94 14.60
CA LEU A 101 2.19 -5.20 15.27
C LEU A 101 0.68 -5.36 15.44
N LYS A 102 -0.02 -4.31 15.89
CA LYS A 102 -1.49 -4.36 16.05
C LYS A 102 -2.20 -4.67 14.73
N ILE A 103 -1.71 -4.10 13.63
CA ILE A 103 -2.28 -4.36 12.30
C ILE A 103 -2.00 -5.80 11.86
N TYR A 104 -0.79 -6.32 12.12
CA TYR A 104 -0.49 -7.71 11.81
C TYR A 104 -1.26 -8.71 12.66
N GLU A 105 -1.48 -8.41 13.94
CA GLU A 105 -2.35 -9.21 14.81
C GLU A 105 -3.77 -9.27 14.26
N ASP A 106 -4.34 -8.13 13.85
CA ASP A 106 -5.67 -8.05 13.21
C ASP A 106 -5.73 -8.89 11.93
N LEU A 107 -4.71 -8.79 11.06
CA LEU A 107 -4.60 -9.59 9.83
C LEU A 107 -4.54 -11.10 10.12
N LEU A 108 -3.76 -11.52 11.13
CA LEU A 108 -3.65 -12.93 11.50
C LEU A 108 -4.91 -13.49 12.15
N THR A 109 -5.81 -12.65 12.69
CA THR A 109 -7.12 -13.15 13.15
C THR A 109 -7.97 -13.67 12.00
N HIS A 110 -7.80 -13.09 10.80
CA HIS A 110 -8.53 -13.46 9.59
C HIS A 110 -7.81 -14.56 8.80
N ASP A 111 -6.49 -14.45 8.64
CA ASP A 111 -5.67 -15.46 7.98
C ASP A 111 -4.42 -15.77 8.81
N GLN A 112 -4.52 -16.83 9.61
CA GLN A 112 -3.47 -17.24 10.54
C GLN A 112 -2.19 -17.74 9.86
N ASN A 113 -2.25 -18.09 8.58
CA ASN A 113 -1.15 -18.72 7.85
C ASN A 113 -0.57 -17.82 6.75
N ASP A 114 -0.92 -16.53 6.72
CA ASP A 114 -0.35 -15.60 5.77
C ASP A 114 1.14 -15.37 6.06
N TRP A 115 1.99 -16.01 5.26
CA TRP A 115 3.44 -15.98 5.40
C TRP A 115 3.98 -14.54 5.42
N GLU A 116 3.38 -13.64 4.66
CA GLU A 116 3.82 -12.25 4.53
C GLU A 116 3.54 -11.46 5.81
N THR A 117 2.36 -11.66 6.40
CA THR A 117 1.99 -11.06 7.68
C THR A 117 2.84 -11.61 8.83
N LEU A 118 3.05 -12.94 8.88
CA LEU A 118 3.91 -13.57 9.89
C LEU A 118 5.35 -13.06 9.81
N TYR A 119 5.88 -12.94 8.59
CA TYR A 119 7.20 -12.37 8.37
C TYR A 119 7.28 -10.90 8.79
N GLY A 120 6.27 -10.09 8.43
CA GLY A 120 6.17 -8.69 8.86
C GLY A 120 6.10 -8.53 10.38
N GLN A 121 5.34 -9.40 11.05
CA GLN A 121 5.26 -9.43 12.52
C GLN A 121 6.62 -9.80 13.15
N GLY A 122 7.31 -10.79 12.58
CA GLY A 122 8.66 -11.19 13.01
C GLY A 122 9.68 -10.06 12.92
N ILE A 123 9.64 -9.26 11.85
CA ILE A 123 10.49 -8.06 11.71
C ILE A 123 10.19 -7.06 12.84
N CYS A 124 8.91 -6.78 13.11
CA CYS A 124 8.54 -5.87 14.20
C CYS A 124 9.06 -6.36 15.56
N TYR A 125 8.92 -7.64 15.89
CA TYR A 125 9.45 -8.22 17.12
C TYR A 125 10.98 -8.15 17.21
N PHE A 126 11.67 -8.33 16.09
CA PHE A 126 13.12 -8.19 16.03
C PHE A 126 13.56 -6.76 16.41
N TYR A 127 12.92 -5.74 15.84
CA TYR A 127 13.23 -4.33 16.15
C TYR A 127 12.81 -3.90 17.56
N THR A 128 11.78 -4.53 18.14
CA THR A 128 11.40 -4.32 19.55
C THR A 128 12.19 -5.18 20.54
N LYS A 129 13.22 -5.91 20.06
CA LYS A 129 14.13 -6.77 20.84
C LYS A 129 13.47 -8.00 21.48
N GLN A 130 12.31 -8.42 20.97
CA GLN A 130 11.60 -9.63 21.40
C GLN A 130 12.02 -10.82 20.53
N TYR A 131 13.28 -11.23 20.68
CA TYR A 131 13.91 -12.16 19.74
C TYR A 131 13.28 -13.56 19.71
N GLU A 132 12.78 -14.06 20.84
CA GLU A 132 12.12 -15.37 20.93
C GLU A 132 10.83 -15.42 20.10
N LEU A 133 10.02 -14.35 20.17
CA LEU A 133 8.80 -14.22 19.38
C LEU A 133 9.12 -14.03 17.90
N ALA A 134 10.14 -13.23 17.59
CA ALA A 134 10.61 -13.04 16.22
C ALA A 134 11.02 -14.38 15.57
N GLU A 135 11.80 -15.20 16.28
CA GLU A 135 12.21 -16.52 15.80
C GLU A 135 11.01 -17.43 15.52
N SER A 136 10.03 -17.45 16.43
CA SER A 136 8.79 -18.22 16.26
C SER A 136 8.02 -17.77 15.00
N CYS A 137 7.85 -16.46 14.82
CA CYS A 137 7.20 -15.89 13.63
C CYS A 137 7.94 -16.27 12.33
N PHE A 138 9.27 -16.15 12.30
CA PHE A 138 10.06 -16.51 11.12
C PHE A 138 9.96 -18.01 10.80
N ARG A 139 10.03 -18.87 11.81
CA ARG A 139 9.85 -20.32 11.64
C ARG A 139 8.47 -20.69 11.11
N ASN A 140 7.43 -19.98 11.52
CA ASN A 140 6.08 -20.22 11.04
C ASN A 140 5.85 -19.66 9.63
N SER A 141 6.52 -18.57 9.26
CA SER A 141 6.45 -18.01 7.89
C SER A 141 7.12 -18.88 6.81
N SER A 142 8.02 -19.79 7.20
CA SER A 142 8.79 -20.65 6.29
C SER A 142 8.25 -22.09 6.18
N LYS A 143 7.12 -22.39 6.83
CA LYS A 143 6.46 -23.71 6.75
C LYS A 143 5.50 -23.75 5.58
#